data_AF-A0A3B3CKQ5-F1
#
_entry.id   AF-A0A3B3CKQ5-F1
#
_cell.length_a   1.000
_cell.length_b   1.000
_cell.length_c   1.000
_cell.angle_alpha   90.00
_cell.angle_beta   90.00
_cell.angle_gamma   90.00
#
_symmetry.space_group_name_H-M   'P 1'
#
loop_
_entity.id
_entity.type
_entity.pdbx_description
1 polymer ?
#
loop_
_entity_poly.entity_id
_entity_poly.type
_entity_poly.pdbx_seq_one_letter_code
_entity_poly.pdbx_strand_id
1 'polypeptide(L)'
;LQLQVKTETTADLNVLHEQKSTCAAEEHDRRVRELQNKHQQEQSQLTETFQAAERVLKGKVLELEAELQVYNRLKARVEESTFKKDLQRNIQERGSPGAFWESEQESLLFVIEMKSERVQEQNRKLQQMNQLTEKNQTLEDQLVHVLQQNEDLTERVDNCQSLIQQLTREQLDLKGALERQVAVNQKLSQEKEQLMFKLRHRESRPGIHLPAMMQEITPR
;
A
#
# COMPACT_ATOMS: atom_id res chain seq x y z
N LEU A 1 -74.98 55.78 27.27
CA LEU A 1 -74.67 56.11 25.85
C LEU A 1 -73.48 57.06 25.72
N GLN A 2 -73.57 58.37 26.04
CA GLN A 2 -72.43 59.30 25.87
C GLN A 2 -71.16 58.96 26.69
N LEU A 3 -71.32 58.53 27.94
CA LEU A 3 -70.16 58.15 28.78
C LEU A 3 -69.45 56.91 28.21
N GLN A 4 -70.23 55.95 27.72
CA GLN A 4 -69.77 54.68 27.16
C GLN A 4 -69.00 54.88 25.84
N VAL A 5 -69.49 55.75 24.96
CA VAL A 5 -68.80 56.12 23.71
C VAL A 5 -67.47 56.82 23.99
N LYS A 6 -67.41 57.70 25.00
CA LYS A 6 -66.15 58.36 25.39
C LYS A 6 -65.14 57.35 25.93
N THR A 7 -65.55 56.44 26.80
CA THR A 7 -64.66 55.40 27.33
C THR A 7 -64.15 54.45 26.25
N GLU A 8 -65.01 54.09 25.29
CA GLU A 8 -64.66 53.24 24.14
C GLU A 8 -63.67 53.96 23.20
N THR A 9 -63.93 55.23 22.88
CA THR A 9 -63.03 56.06 22.06
C THR A 9 -61.64 56.25 22.71
N THR A 10 -61.59 56.45 24.03
CA THR A 10 -60.31 56.53 24.76
C THR A 10 -59.58 55.19 24.82
N ALA A 11 -60.32 54.08 24.90
CA ALA A 11 -59.72 52.75 24.86
C ALA A 11 -59.11 52.47 23.47
N ASP A 12 -59.83 52.79 22.38
CA ASP A 12 -59.34 52.62 21.01
C ASP A 12 -58.08 53.45 20.72
N LEU A 13 -58.03 54.71 21.21
CA LEU A 13 -56.83 55.56 21.11
C LEU A 13 -55.63 54.99 21.86
N ASN A 14 -55.85 54.43 23.06
CA ASN A 14 -54.79 53.79 23.84
C ASN A 14 -54.26 52.53 23.13
N VAL A 15 -55.16 51.70 22.59
CA VAL A 15 -54.78 50.51 21.81
C VAL A 15 -53.98 50.91 20.57
N LEU A 16 -54.40 51.94 19.83
CA LEU A 16 -53.67 52.43 18.66
C LEU A 16 -52.29 52.98 19.02
N HIS A 17 -52.17 53.70 20.15
CA HIS A 17 -50.90 54.22 20.63
C HIS A 17 -49.94 53.09 21.03
N GLU A 18 -50.45 52.10 21.77
CA GLU A 18 -49.68 50.92 22.16
C GLU A 18 -49.20 50.14 20.94
N GLN A 19 -50.08 49.90 19.96
CA GLN A 19 -49.72 49.26 18.68
C GLN A 19 -48.66 50.04 17.89
N LYS A 20 -48.75 51.38 17.84
CA LYS A 20 -47.72 52.20 17.16
C LYS A 20 -46.40 52.16 17.90
N SER A 21 -46.43 52.19 19.23
CA SER A 21 -45.23 52.11 20.08
C SER A 21 -44.55 50.75 19.93
N THR A 22 -45.29 49.65 19.94
CA THR A 22 -44.74 48.31 19.74
C THR A 22 -44.18 48.14 18.33
N CYS A 23 -44.92 48.58 17.30
CA CYS A 23 -44.43 48.53 15.91
C CYS A 23 -43.13 49.32 15.72
N ALA A 24 -43.04 50.53 16.27
CA ALA A 24 -41.81 51.34 16.19
C ALA A 24 -40.63 50.69 16.93
N ALA A 25 -40.87 50.05 18.08
CA ALA A 25 -39.85 49.32 18.81
C ALA A 25 -39.36 48.10 18.03
N GLU A 26 -40.28 47.30 17.46
CA GLU A 26 -39.97 46.14 16.62
C GLU A 26 -39.17 46.53 15.37
N GLU A 27 -39.53 47.63 14.70
CA GLU A 27 -38.78 48.17 13.57
C GLU A 27 -37.37 48.62 13.97
N HIS A 28 -37.24 49.30 15.11
CA HIS A 28 -35.94 49.72 15.62
C HIS A 28 -35.05 48.51 15.92
N ASP A 29 -35.56 47.52 16.65
CA ASP A 29 -34.85 46.29 16.98
C ASP A 29 -34.48 45.49 15.72
N ARG A 30 -35.32 45.52 14.69
CA ARG A 30 -35.00 44.94 13.39
C ARG A 30 -33.84 45.67 12.72
N ARG A 31 -33.86 47.00 12.66
CA ARG A 31 -32.78 47.80 12.05
C ARG A 31 -31.46 47.62 12.80
N VAL A 32 -31.48 47.57 14.13
CA VAL A 32 -30.29 47.32 14.95
C VAL A 32 -29.71 45.94 14.64
N ARG A 33 -30.54 44.89 14.57
CA ARG A 33 -30.10 43.54 14.19
C ARG A 33 -29.52 43.49 12.78
N GLU A 34 -30.16 44.14 11.80
CA GLU A 34 -29.66 44.22 10.43
C GLU A 34 -28.29 44.92 10.36
N LEU A 35 -28.11 46.02 11.09
CA LEU A 35 -26.82 46.72 11.19
C LEU A 35 -25.73 45.87 11.85
N GLN A 36 -26.06 45.16 12.93
CA GLN A 36 -25.13 44.25 13.60
C GLN A 36 -24.69 43.11 12.68
N ASN A 37 -25.64 42.48 11.97
CA ASN A 37 -25.34 41.42 11.01
C ASN A 37 -24.45 41.92 9.86
N LYS A 38 -24.76 43.10 9.30
CA LYS A 38 -23.96 43.70 8.24
C LYS A 38 -22.54 44.02 8.72
N HIS A 39 -22.41 44.60 9.91
CA HIS A 39 -21.10 44.89 10.50
C HIS A 39 -20.28 43.62 10.73
N GLN A 40 -20.90 42.56 11.25
CA GLN A 40 -20.21 41.28 11.45
C GLN A 40 -19.78 40.66 10.12
N GLN A 41 -20.64 40.72 9.09
CA GLN A 41 -20.31 40.24 7.75
C GLN A 41 -19.13 41.03 7.15
N GLU A 42 -19.16 42.36 7.25
CA GLU A 42 -18.06 43.22 6.77
C GLU A 42 -16.75 42.93 7.51
N GLN A 43 -16.79 42.73 8.83
CA GLN A 43 -15.61 42.34 9.62
C GLN A 43 -15.05 40.99 9.18
N SER A 44 -15.91 39.98 8.98
CA SER A 44 -15.49 38.66 8.52
C SER A 44 -14.87 38.74 7.13
N GLN A 45 -15.50 39.43 6.18
CA GLN A 45 -14.96 39.62 4.83
C GLN A 45 -13.62 40.36 4.83
N LEU A 46 -13.50 41.41 5.65
CA LEU A 46 -12.24 42.14 5.79
C LEU A 46 -11.14 41.26 6.38
N THR A 47 -11.47 40.44 7.38
CA THR A 47 -10.52 39.50 7.99
C THR A 47 -10.07 38.44 7.00
N GLU A 48 -10.99 37.85 6.24
CA GLU A 48 -10.69 36.83 5.22
C GLU A 48 -9.81 37.39 4.10
N THR A 49 -10.14 38.58 3.59
CA THR A 49 -9.34 39.25 2.55
C THR A 49 -7.95 39.62 3.05
N PHE A 50 -7.83 40.14 4.27
CA PHE A 50 -6.55 40.41 4.91
C PHE A 50 -5.70 39.14 5.04
N GLN A 51 -6.26 38.07 5.59
CA GLN A 51 -5.55 36.79 5.76
C GLN A 51 -5.15 36.18 4.41
N ALA A 52 -5.98 36.34 3.37
CA ALA A 52 -5.64 35.91 2.02
C ALA A 52 -4.42 36.67 1.47
N ALA A 53 -4.43 38.01 1.58
CA ALA A 53 -3.30 38.84 1.19
C ALA A 53 -2.03 38.51 2.00
N GLU A 54 -2.16 38.32 3.31
CA GLU A 54 -1.06 37.94 4.19
C GLU A 54 -0.45 36.59 3.78
N ARG A 55 -1.28 35.58 3.48
CA ARG A 55 -0.81 34.27 3.00
C ARG A 55 -0.04 34.39 1.69
N VAL A 56 -0.52 35.19 0.74
CA VAL A 56 0.17 35.43 -0.54
C VAL A 56 1.51 36.11 -0.31
N LEU A 57 1.56 37.15 0.51
CA LEU A 57 2.79 37.87 0.83
C LEU A 57 3.81 36.98 1.54
N LYS A 58 3.38 36.18 2.52
CA LYS A 58 4.24 35.20 3.20
C LYS A 58 4.81 34.18 2.21
N GLY A 59 3.99 33.68 1.29
CA GLY A 59 4.45 32.82 0.20
C GLY A 59 5.52 33.48 -0.66
N LYS A 60 5.33 34.75 -1.02
CA LYS A 60 6.31 35.48 -1.84
C LYS A 60 7.61 35.77 -1.11
N VAL A 61 7.56 36.06 0.19
CA VAL A 61 8.75 36.22 1.02
C VAL A 61 9.57 34.94 1.03
N LEU A 62 8.95 33.77 1.26
CA LEU A 62 9.65 32.49 1.26
C LEU A 62 10.29 32.16 -0.11
N GLU A 63 9.59 32.46 -1.20
CA GLU A 63 10.12 32.28 -2.56
C GLU A 63 11.37 33.16 -2.78
N LEU A 64 11.29 34.45 -2.43
CA LEU A 64 12.42 35.38 -2.56
C LEU A 64 13.59 35.02 -1.66
N GLU A 65 13.33 34.55 -0.44
CA GLU A 65 14.37 34.04 0.47
C GLU A 65 15.10 32.84 -0.13
N ALA A 66 14.37 31.91 -0.76
CA ALA A 66 14.96 30.76 -1.44
C ALA A 66 15.80 31.19 -2.66
N GLU A 67 15.29 32.10 -3.49
CA GLU A 67 16.04 32.67 -4.62
C GLU A 67 17.31 33.38 -4.16
N LEU A 68 17.23 34.19 -3.11
CA LEU A 68 18.37 34.89 -2.53
C LEU A 68 19.41 33.91 -2.00
N GLN A 69 18.98 32.81 -1.36
CA GLN A 69 19.89 31.77 -0.89
C GLN A 69 20.65 31.11 -2.05
N VAL A 70 19.95 30.79 -3.15
CA VAL A 70 20.58 30.24 -4.37
C VAL A 70 21.58 31.23 -4.95
N TYR A 71 21.20 32.51 -5.08
CA TYR A 71 22.07 33.56 -5.56
C TYR A 71 23.33 33.71 -4.70
N ASN A 72 23.20 33.75 -3.37
CA ASN A 72 24.33 33.88 -2.46
C ASN A 72 25.30 32.69 -2.54
N ARG A 73 24.78 31.46 -2.67
CA ARG A 73 25.63 30.27 -2.89
C ARG A 73 26.40 30.38 -4.21
N LEU A 74 25.73 30.79 -5.28
CA LEU A 74 26.38 30.96 -6.58
C LEU A 74 27.43 32.07 -6.54
N LYS A 75 27.14 33.18 -5.86
CA LYS A 75 28.10 34.28 -5.67
C LYS A 75 29.36 33.81 -4.92
N ALA A 76 29.20 33.08 -3.82
CA ALA A 76 30.34 32.51 -3.07
C ALA A 76 31.17 31.56 -3.94
N ARG A 77 30.51 30.69 -4.73
CA ARG A 77 31.17 29.79 -5.67
C ARG A 77 31.96 30.55 -6.74
N VAL A 78 31.38 31.62 -7.31
CA VAL A 78 32.07 32.49 -8.26
C VAL A 78 33.31 33.12 -7.60
N GLU A 79 33.21 33.57 -6.35
CA GLU A 79 34.36 34.10 -5.59
C GLU A 79 35.49 33.08 -5.41
N GLU A 80 35.16 31.81 -5.21
CA GLU A 80 36.13 30.72 -5.04
C GLU A 80 36.60 30.10 -6.36
N SER A 81 35.91 30.39 -7.47
CA SER A 81 36.12 29.78 -8.78
C SER A 81 37.56 29.94 -9.28
N THR A 82 38.11 28.85 -9.82
CA THR A 82 39.38 28.89 -10.55
C THR A 82 39.28 29.81 -11.76
N PHE A 83 38.12 29.87 -12.40
CA PHE A 83 37.87 30.72 -13.56
C PHE A 83 37.90 32.21 -13.19
N LYS A 84 37.46 32.58 -11.97
CA LYS A 84 37.63 33.93 -11.43
C LYS A 84 39.10 34.28 -11.22
N LYS A 85 39.86 33.37 -10.60
CA LYS A 85 41.30 33.53 -10.37
C LYS A 85 42.06 33.64 -11.69
N ASP A 86 41.69 32.83 -12.68
CA ASP A 86 42.28 32.85 -14.02
C ASP A 86 41.98 34.16 -14.76
N LEU A 87 40.73 34.66 -14.65
CA LEU A 87 40.35 35.95 -15.22
C LEU A 87 41.16 37.10 -14.60
N GLN A 88 41.26 37.13 -13.27
CA GLN A 88 42.05 38.14 -12.55
C GLN A 88 43.53 38.08 -12.92
N ARG A 89 44.10 36.86 -12.98
CA ARG A 89 45.48 36.66 -13.44
C ARG A 89 45.68 37.14 -14.87
N ASN A 90 44.74 36.88 -15.77
CA ASN A 90 44.84 37.31 -17.17
C ASN A 90 44.89 38.84 -17.29
N ILE A 91 44.02 39.54 -16.54
CA ILE A 91 44.00 41.00 -16.47
C ILE A 91 45.32 41.54 -15.91
N GLN A 92 45.91 40.89 -14.89
CA GLN A 92 47.21 41.28 -14.33
C GLN A 92 48.37 41.07 -15.33
N GLU A 93 48.39 39.95 -16.05
CA GLU A 93 49.48 39.60 -16.97
C GLU A 93 49.40 40.35 -18.31
N ARG A 94 48.19 40.63 -18.80
CA ARG A 94 47.96 41.17 -20.15
C ARG A 94 47.39 42.59 -20.16
N GLY A 95 47.05 43.13 -19.00
CA GLY A 95 46.40 44.42 -18.84
C GLY A 95 44.88 44.35 -18.95
N SER A 96 44.23 45.41 -18.46
CA SER A 96 42.78 45.58 -18.52
C SER A 96 42.29 45.66 -19.98
N PRO A 97 41.25 44.91 -20.36
CA PRO A 97 40.58 45.08 -21.64
C PRO A 97 39.66 46.32 -21.68
N GLY A 98 39.54 47.07 -20.58
CA GLY A 98 38.62 48.18 -20.39
C GLY A 98 37.37 47.78 -19.60
N ALA A 99 36.81 48.73 -18.83
CA ALA A 99 35.77 48.48 -17.83
C ALA A 99 34.51 47.78 -18.38
N PHE A 100 34.12 48.10 -19.63
CA PHE A 100 33.00 47.42 -20.29
C PHE A 100 33.25 45.92 -20.44
N TRP A 101 34.42 45.54 -20.96
CA TRP A 101 34.76 44.14 -21.22
C TRP A 101 35.02 43.35 -19.94
N GLU A 102 35.57 43.99 -18.90
CA GLU A 102 35.70 43.36 -17.58
C GLU A 102 34.33 43.01 -17.00
N SER A 103 33.37 43.93 -17.05
CA SER A 103 32.00 43.68 -16.59
C SER A 103 31.31 42.55 -17.37
N GLU A 104 31.51 42.49 -18.69
CA GLU A 104 31.00 41.40 -19.52
C GLU A 104 31.67 40.06 -19.17
N GLN A 105 32.98 40.04 -18.95
CA GLN A 105 33.71 38.84 -18.54
C GLN A 105 33.28 38.33 -17.16
N GLU A 106 33.05 39.23 -16.20
CA GLU A 106 32.49 38.88 -14.88
C GLU A 106 31.06 38.34 -14.98
N SER A 107 30.23 38.91 -15.87
CA SER A 107 28.87 38.42 -16.12
C SER A 107 28.89 37.02 -16.75
N LEU A 108 29.77 36.79 -17.73
CA LEU A 108 29.95 35.47 -18.35
C LEU A 108 30.45 34.42 -17.35
N LEU A 109 31.36 34.79 -16.46
CA LEU A 109 31.82 33.93 -15.37
C LEU A 109 30.65 33.45 -14.50
N PHE A 110 29.73 34.35 -14.14
CA PHE A 110 28.53 33.97 -13.38
C PHE A 110 27.65 32.96 -14.14
N VAL A 111 27.45 33.17 -15.44
CA VAL A 111 26.69 32.24 -16.30
C VAL A 111 27.39 30.87 -16.41
N ILE A 112 28.72 30.85 -16.53
CA ILE A 112 29.52 29.61 -16.59
C ILE A 112 29.38 28.82 -15.29
N GLU A 113 29.49 29.48 -14.13
CA GLU A 113 29.34 28.80 -12.84
C GLU A 113 27.90 28.30 -12.63
N MET A 114 26.90 29.08 -13.04
CA MET A 114 25.50 28.66 -13.01
C MET A 114 25.28 27.40 -13.85
N LYS A 115 25.81 27.35 -15.07
CA LYS A 115 25.71 26.17 -15.94
C LYS A 115 26.49 24.99 -15.36
N SER A 116 27.66 25.23 -14.77
CA SER A 116 28.47 24.20 -14.12
C SER A 116 27.75 23.55 -12.94
N GLU A 117 27.08 24.34 -12.08
CA GLU A 117 26.27 23.78 -10.98
C GLU A 117 25.11 22.95 -11.52
N ARG A 118 24.40 23.43 -12.55
CA ARG A 118 23.31 22.67 -13.17
C ARG A 118 23.79 21.32 -13.71
N VAL A 119 24.95 21.27 -14.35
CA VAL A 119 25.55 20.02 -14.85
C VAL A 119 25.94 19.10 -13.69
N GLN A 120 26.56 19.64 -12.63
CA GLN A 120 26.89 18.85 -11.43
C GLN A 120 25.63 18.26 -10.78
N GLU A 121 24.56 19.02 -10.68
CA GLU A 121 23.29 18.55 -10.13
C GLU A 121 22.66 17.44 -10.99
N GLN A 122 22.68 17.60 -12.31
CA GLN A 122 22.25 16.55 -13.23
C GLN A 122 23.10 15.28 -13.09
N ASN A 123 24.42 15.41 -12.90
CA ASN A 123 25.31 14.28 -12.65
C ASN A 123 24.98 13.56 -11.33
N ARG A 124 24.68 14.29 -10.25
CA ARG A 124 24.24 13.69 -8.97
C ARG A 124 22.96 12.88 -9.15
N LYS A 125 21.97 13.42 -9.87
CA LYS A 125 20.71 12.71 -10.19
C LYS A 125 20.96 11.47 -11.04
N LEU A 126 21.84 11.56 -12.04
CA LEU A 126 22.20 10.43 -12.89
C LEU A 126 22.88 9.31 -12.08
N GLN A 127 23.77 9.65 -11.14
CA GLN A 127 24.39 8.68 -10.23
C GLN A 127 23.35 7.98 -9.34
N GLN A 128 22.39 8.72 -8.78
CA GLN A 128 21.31 8.13 -8.00
C GLN A 128 20.44 7.18 -8.84
N MET A 129 20.13 7.58 -10.08
CA MET A 129 19.39 6.74 -11.01
C MET A 129 20.15 5.44 -11.32
N ASN A 130 21.46 5.52 -11.59
CA ASN A 130 22.28 4.33 -11.84
C ASN A 130 22.29 3.37 -10.64
N GLN A 131 22.37 3.88 -9.41
CA GLN A 131 22.28 3.06 -8.19
C GLN A 131 20.92 2.37 -8.05
N LEU A 132 19.83 3.04 -8.44
CA LEU A 132 18.50 2.43 -8.43
C LEU A 132 18.38 1.35 -9.50
N THR A 133 18.93 1.57 -10.69
CA THR A 133 18.97 0.57 -11.76
C THR A 133 19.73 -0.69 -11.33
N GLU A 134 20.90 -0.54 -10.69
CA GLU A 134 21.69 -1.68 -10.18
C GLU A 134 20.93 -2.48 -9.12
N LYS A 135 20.23 -1.79 -8.20
CA LYS A 135 19.36 -2.44 -7.21
C LYS A 135 18.20 -3.18 -7.86
N ASN A 136 17.55 -2.57 -8.86
CA ASN A 136 16.46 -3.21 -9.59
C ASN A 136 16.95 -4.48 -10.28
N GLN A 137 18.11 -4.43 -10.96
CA GLN A 137 18.69 -5.63 -11.58
C GLN A 137 18.93 -6.74 -10.56
N THR A 138 19.50 -6.40 -9.41
CA THR A 138 19.72 -7.38 -8.33
C THR A 138 18.42 -8.01 -7.84
N LEU A 139 17.34 -7.22 -7.73
CA LEU A 139 16.03 -7.71 -7.32
C LEU A 139 15.37 -8.58 -8.40
N GLU A 140 15.55 -8.24 -9.67
CA GLU A 140 15.08 -9.05 -10.80
C GLU A 140 15.78 -10.43 -10.81
N ASP A 141 17.09 -10.47 -10.60
CA ASP A 141 17.85 -11.72 -10.51
C ASP A 141 17.37 -12.59 -9.33
N GLN A 142 17.10 -11.97 -8.17
CA GLN A 142 16.53 -12.66 -7.01
C GLN A 142 15.11 -13.19 -7.29
N LEU A 143 14.28 -12.41 -7.98
CA LEU A 143 12.93 -12.81 -8.36
C LEU A 143 12.98 -14.03 -9.27
N VAL A 144 13.83 -14.02 -10.29
CA VAL A 144 14.02 -15.15 -11.20
C VAL A 144 14.47 -16.39 -10.42
N HIS A 145 15.42 -16.25 -9.49
CA HIS A 145 15.87 -17.37 -8.67
C HIS A 145 14.73 -17.98 -7.83
N VAL A 146 13.92 -17.14 -7.19
CA VAL A 146 12.77 -17.60 -6.38
C VAL A 146 11.68 -18.23 -7.25
N LEU A 147 11.44 -17.72 -8.45
CA LEU A 147 10.50 -18.32 -9.39
C LEU A 147 10.97 -19.72 -9.81
N GLN A 148 12.25 -19.88 -10.12
CA GLN A 148 12.82 -21.19 -10.46
C GLN A 148 12.72 -22.18 -9.29
N GLN A 149 13.01 -21.73 -8.06
CA GLN A 149 12.80 -22.57 -6.87
C GLN A 149 11.34 -22.99 -6.67
N ASN A 150 10.38 -22.13 -6.98
CA ASN A 150 8.96 -22.48 -6.90
C ASN A 150 8.56 -23.49 -7.97
N GLU A 151 9.09 -23.38 -9.19
CA GLU A 151 8.88 -24.34 -10.26
C GLU A 151 9.41 -25.73 -9.86
N ASP A 152 10.65 -25.79 -9.37
CA ASP A 152 11.25 -27.04 -8.85
C ASP A 152 10.40 -27.67 -7.73
N LEU A 153 9.87 -26.86 -6.82
CA LEU A 153 9.00 -27.34 -5.74
C LEU A 153 7.65 -27.86 -6.28
N THR A 154 7.09 -27.21 -7.30
CA THR A 154 5.85 -27.63 -7.95
C THR A 154 6.03 -28.99 -8.61
N GLU A 155 7.11 -29.18 -9.37
CA GLU A 155 7.43 -30.48 -9.98
C GLU A 155 7.61 -31.58 -8.92
N ARG A 156 8.25 -31.26 -7.79
CA ARG A 156 8.39 -32.21 -6.67
C ARG A 156 7.05 -32.59 -6.06
N VAL A 157 6.14 -31.63 -5.90
CA VAL A 157 4.78 -31.88 -5.41
C VAL A 157 4.02 -32.80 -6.37
N ASP A 158 4.08 -32.55 -7.67
CA ASP A 158 3.41 -33.37 -8.68
C ASP A 158 3.93 -34.81 -8.72
N ASN A 159 5.24 -34.99 -8.56
CA ASN A 159 5.86 -36.30 -8.41
C ASN A 159 5.38 -37.03 -7.15
N CYS A 160 5.33 -36.34 -6.01
CA CYS A 160 4.80 -36.92 -4.77
C CYS A 160 3.32 -37.29 -4.90
N GLN A 161 2.50 -36.45 -5.54
CA GLN A 161 1.09 -36.76 -5.79
C GLN A 161 0.93 -38.01 -6.67
N SER A 162 1.74 -38.14 -7.72
CA SER A 162 1.75 -39.32 -8.59
C SER A 162 2.09 -40.60 -7.80
N LEU A 163 3.10 -40.53 -6.93
CA LEU A 163 3.46 -41.65 -6.06
C LEU A 163 2.34 -42.00 -5.07
N ILE A 164 1.71 -41.01 -4.45
CA ILE A 164 0.57 -41.22 -3.53
C ILE A 164 -0.58 -41.94 -4.26
N GLN A 165 -0.90 -41.50 -5.48
CA GLN A 165 -1.93 -42.16 -6.29
C GLN A 165 -1.57 -43.62 -6.60
N GLN A 166 -0.31 -43.91 -6.93
CA GLN A 166 0.14 -45.28 -7.17
C GLN A 166 0.01 -46.14 -5.92
N LEU A 167 0.56 -45.69 -4.78
CA LEU A 167 0.49 -46.43 -3.52
C LEU A 167 -0.96 -46.66 -3.06
N THR A 168 -1.84 -45.71 -3.31
CA THR A 168 -3.27 -45.85 -2.99
C THR A 168 -3.92 -46.95 -3.83
N ARG A 169 -3.58 -47.06 -5.13
CA ARG A 169 -4.06 -48.16 -5.99
C ARG A 169 -3.54 -49.51 -5.50
N GLU A 170 -2.24 -49.61 -5.24
CA GLU A 170 -1.62 -50.84 -4.72
C GLU A 170 -2.26 -51.27 -3.38
N GLN A 171 -2.52 -50.32 -2.48
CA GLN A 171 -3.20 -50.59 -1.22
C GLN A 171 -4.62 -51.15 -1.43
N LEU A 172 -5.38 -50.60 -2.38
CA LEU A 172 -6.72 -51.07 -2.72
C LEU A 172 -6.68 -52.49 -3.29
N ASP A 173 -5.75 -52.76 -4.20
CA ASP A 173 -5.57 -54.08 -4.82
C ASP A 173 -5.19 -55.15 -3.78
N LEU A 174 -4.25 -54.82 -2.87
CA LEU A 174 -3.86 -55.70 -1.77
C LEU A 174 -5.02 -55.99 -0.82
N LYS A 175 -5.82 -54.97 -0.48
CA LYS A 175 -7.02 -55.15 0.35
C LYS A 175 -8.02 -56.10 -0.32
N GLY A 176 -8.28 -55.92 -1.62
CA GLY A 176 -9.15 -56.81 -2.38
C GLY A 176 -8.60 -58.24 -2.52
N ALA A 177 -7.28 -58.42 -2.59
CA ALA A 177 -6.66 -59.74 -2.55
C ALA A 177 -6.81 -60.40 -1.17
N LEU A 178 -6.61 -59.64 -0.10
CA LEU A 178 -6.78 -60.11 1.28
C LEU A 178 -8.22 -60.56 1.55
N GLU A 179 -9.21 -59.76 1.16
CA GLU A 179 -10.64 -60.09 1.31
C GLU A 179 -11.00 -61.41 0.60
N ARG A 180 -10.49 -61.61 -0.62
CA ARG A 180 -10.65 -62.88 -1.35
C ARG A 180 -9.99 -64.05 -0.62
N GLN A 181 -8.77 -63.87 -0.09
CA GLN A 181 -8.08 -64.92 0.65
C GLN A 181 -8.83 -65.30 1.95
N VAL A 182 -9.37 -64.30 2.66
CA VAL A 182 -10.20 -64.51 3.85
C VAL A 182 -11.45 -65.33 3.51
N ALA A 183 -12.13 -65.00 2.41
CA ALA A 183 -13.31 -65.74 1.96
C ALA A 183 -12.98 -67.22 1.64
N VAL A 184 -11.86 -67.47 0.94
CA VAL A 184 -11.39 -68.83 0.66
C VAL A 184 -11.05 -69.59 1.95
N ASN A 185 -10.35 -68.94 2.90
CA ASN A 185 -10.02 -69.55 4.20
C ASN A 185 -11.26 -69.89 5.03
N GLN A 186 -12.27 -69.03 5.04
CA GLN A 186 -13.54 -69.31 5.71
C GLN A 186 -14.22 -70.54 5.11
N LYS A 187 -14.28 -70.63 3.77
CA LYS A 187 -14.83 -71.79 3.06
C LYS A 187 -14.08 -73.07 3.41
N LEU A 188 -12.76 -73.07 3.35
CA LEU A 188 -11.92 -74.22 3.73
C LEU A 188 -12.09 -74.61 5.19
N SER A 189 -12.28 -73.65 6.09
CA SER A 189 -12.54 -73.91 7.52
C SER A 189 -13.88 -74.60 7.73
N GLN A 190 -14.93 -74.14 7.04
CA GLN A 190 -16.24 -74.80 7.05
C GLN A 190 -16.16 -76.23 6.49
N GLU A 191 -15.48 -76.43 5.37
CA GLU A 191 -15.26 -77.76 4.78
C GLU A 191 -14.48 -78.67 5.75
N LYS A 192 -13.44 -78.15 6.42
CA LYS A 192 -12.69 -78.86 7.45
C LYS A 192 -13.58 -79.28 8.62
N GLU A 193 -14.41 -78.37 9.15
CA GLU A 193 -15.34 -78.69 10.24
C GLU A 193 -16.35 -79.76 9.83
N GLN A 194 -16.91 -79.68 8.62
CA GLN A 194 -17.81 -80.70 8.08
C GLN A 194 -17.12 -82.07 7.98
N LEU A 195 -15.87 -82.11 7.52
CA LEU A 195 -15.08 -83.35 7.44
C LEU A 195 -14.77 -83.92 8.83
N MET A 196 -14.39 -83.08 9.79
CA MET A 196 -14.15 -83.49 11.18
C MET A 196 -15.43 -84.01 11.85
N PHE A 197 -16.57 -83.37 11.60
CA PHE A 197 -17.88 -83.86 12.04
C PHE A 197 -18.14 -85.25 11.46
N LYS A 198 -17.99 -85.43 10.15
CA LYS A 198 -18.14 -86.74 9.50
C LYS A 198 -17.22 -87.80 10.11
N LEU A 199 -15.96 -87.47 10.43
CA LEU A 199 -15.00 -88.40 11.05
C LEU A 199 -15.46 -88.84 12.45
N ARG A 200 -15.77 -87.90 13.34
CA ARG A 200 -16.22 -88.18 14.72
C ARG A 200 -17.52 -88.99 14.76
N HIS A 201 -18.42 -88.76 13.79
CA HIS A 201 -19.69 -89.49 13.72
C HIS A 201 -19.58 -90.80 12.91
N ARG A 202 -18.45 -91.04 12.22
CA ARG A 202 -18.11 -92.34 11.63
C ARG A 202 -17.58 -93.32 12.70
N GLU A 203 -17.02 -92.81 13.79
CA GLU A 203 -16.60 -93.61 14.96
C GLU A 203 -17.76 -94.08 15.86
N SER A 204 -19.01 -93.69 15.56
CA SER A 204 -20.23 -94.18 16.23
C SER A 204 -21.02 -95.21 15.39
N ARG A 205 -20.35 -95.88 14.45
CA ARG A 205 -20.87 -97.11 13.81
C ARG A 205 -19.86 -98.24 14.03
N PRO A 206 -20.29 -99.40 14.56
CA PRO A 206 -19.38 -100.52 14.73
C PRO A 206 -18.97 -101.07 13.35
N GLY A 207 -17.66 -101.14 13.12
CA GLY A 207 -17.05 -101.91 12.04
C GLY A 207 -16.98 -101.17 10.71
N ILE A 208 -15.76 -100.93 10.23
CA ILE A 208 -15.16 -101.73 9.15
C ILE A 208 -13.66 -101.40 9.10
N HIS A 209 -12.88 -102.39 9.54
CA HIS A 209 -11.55 -102.82 9.12
C HIS A 209 -10.65 -101.81 8.36
N LEU A 210 -9.54 -101.39 9.00
CA LEU A 210 -8.33 -100.92 8.32
C LEU A 210 -7.60 -102.13 7.71
N PRO A 211 -7.14 -102.06 6.45
CA PRO A 211 -5.98 -102.82 6.02
C PRO A 211 -4.73 -102.00 6.30
N ALA A 212 -3.88 -102.49 7.21
CA ALA A 212 -2.49 -102.09 7.28
C ALA A 212 -1.76 -102.69 6.07
N MET A 213 -1.01 -101.89 5.33
CA MET A 213 0.31 -102.24 4.79
C MET A 213 1.11 -100.96 4.57
N MET A 214 2.23 -100.89 5.27
CA MET A 214 3.27 -99.87 5.16
C MET A 214 4.02 -100.03 3.84
N GLN A 215 4.52 -98.93 3.28
CA GLN A 215 5.91 -98.85 2.84
C GLN A 215 6.37 -97.39 2.77
N GLU A 216 7.42 -97.10 3.53
CA GLU A 216 8.24 -95.88 3.49
C GLU A 216 8.88 -95.70 2.11
N ILE A 217 8.97 -94.46 1.63
CA ILE A 217 10.20 -93.91 1.04
C ILE A 217 10.32 -92.44 1.48
N THR A 218 11.42 -92.13 2.15
CA THR A 218 11.87 -90.86 2.75
C THR A 218 12.45 -89.88 1.70
N PRO A 219 12.86 -88.64 2.08
CA PRO A 219 12.61 -87.41 1.33
C PRO A 219 13.76 -86.98 0.40
N ARG A 220 13.49 -85.95 -0.42
CA ARG A 220 14.50 -85.00 -0.89
C ARG A 220 13.90 -83.61 -1.07
#